data_AF-A0A1L9GXN2-F1
#
_entry.id   AF-A0A1L9GXN2-F1
#
_cell.length_a   1.000
_cell.length_b   1.000
_cell.length_c   1.000
_cell.angle_alpha   90.00
_cell.angle_beta   90.00
_cell.angle_gamma   90.00
#
_symmetry.space_group_name_H-M   'P 1'
#
loop_
_entity.id
_entity.type
_entity.pdbx_description
1 polymer ?
#
loop_
_entity_poly.entity_id
_entity_poly.type
_entity_poly.pdbx_seq_one_letter_code
_entity_poly.pdbx_strand_id
1 'polypeptide(L)'
;MLPKITPLNIAATKLHRRIVFIHHPLNKFCIHIYCPNNLYGVATHKGIIAYIVIILLIIALWYFTIGFRIPTRITSTSTLSSTIKPNTTPNVTTNKTTTASTTIYYLSNCADLGIFNSTSNTINTNYCLWHGGTIGIWVASGSTKSISYSIKGINNITYLNGTSSYSCVTFLQNMTLPAQVYNVTLKTGKPGGTCSNKYAFIKLNTTTTAPSNVTYPEVYNGNFSTGEYNGWYLADTGFGTAPMSIAKADSEGCYLTAPWAGYNGSYFATTFNCGLSNAPGNLTSSPFIVSEPFLNFKIISPEDANIYVEILHGGKPAEIAHYNTFNISKFGATAPYTFRNASIPLISLSGDAVQIKVVALSLKHHNYVAVTDFHMSSLPSQTPGILINLTTVSS
;
A
#
# COMPACT_ATOMS: atom_id res chain seq x y z
N MET A 1 -25.36 21.23 -64.77
CA MET A 1 -24.10 21.80 -65.29
C MET A 1 -24.32 23.28 -65.51
N LEU A 2 -23.75 24.10 -64.63
CA LEU A 2 -23.78 25.57 -64.63
C LEU A 2 -22.41 26.02 -64.07
N PRO A 3 -21.74 27.03 -64.64
CA PRO A 3 -20.34 27.27 -64.35
C PRO A 3 -20.11 28.13 -63.11
N LYS A 4 -18.95 27.85 -62.55
CA LYS A 4 -18.28 28.41 -61.37
C LYS A 4 -17.92 29.89 -61.58
N ILE A 5 -18.28 30.76 -60.65
CA ILE A 5 -17.77 32.13 -60.55
C ILE A 5 -17.11 32.30 -59.18
N THR A 6 -15.81 32.58 -59.21
CA THR A 6 -14.94 32.90 -58.08
C THR A 6 -14.99 34.39 -57.79
N PRO A 7 -15.03 34.84 -56.52
CA PRO A 7 -14.64 36.18 -56.16
C PRO A 7 -13.18 36.27 -55.69
N LEU A 8 -12.68 37.48 -55.87
CA LEU A 8 -11.31 37.97 -55.95
C LEU A 8 -10.77 38.40 -54.57
N ASN A 9 -9.44 38.32 -54.44
CA ASN A 9 -8.57 38.80 -53.37
C ASN A 9 -8.82 40.26 -52.93
N ILE A 10 -8.74 40.52 -51.62
CA ILE A 10 -8.19 41.77 -51.03
C ILE A 10 -7.27 41.40 -49.87
N ALA A 11 -6.18 42.15 -49.77
CA ALA A 11 -4.89 41.83 -49.19
C ALA A 11 -4.65 42.36 -47.76
N ALA A 12 -3.40 42.15 -47.32
CA ALA A 12 -2.64 42.77 -46.21
C ALA A 12 -2.81 42.08 -44.82
N THR A 13 -1.76 41.79 -44.05
CA THR A 13 -0.34 42.18 -44.11
C THR A 13 0.51 41.17 -43.34
N LYS A 14 1.67 40.84 -43.92
CA LYS A 14 2.68 39.88 -43.43
C LYS A 14 3.67 40.64 -42.54
N LEU A 15 3.69 40.38 -41.23
CA LEU A 15 4.71 40.94 -40.33
C LEU A 15 5.97 40.06 -40.34
N HIS A 16 6.99 40.50 -41.07
CA HIS A 16 8.34 39.93 -40.98
C HIS A 16 9.03 40.37 -39.69
N ARG A 17 9.30 39.45 -38.77
CA ARG A 17 10.33 39.67 -37.73
C ARG A 17 11.69 39.28 -38.31
N ARG A 18 12.51 40.30 -38.58
CA ARG A 18 13.96 40.14 -38.80
C ARG A 18 14.61 39.78 -37.45
N ILE A 19 15.39 38.71 -37.46
CA ILE A 19 16.37 38.39 -36.42
C ILE A 19 17.62 39.19 -36.78
N VAL A 20 18.05 40.07 -35.89
CA VAL A 20 19.35 40.75 -35.96
C VAL A 20 20.18 40.22 -34.79
N PHE A 21 21.28 39.54 -35.10
CA PHE A 21 22.31 39.20 -34.12
C PHE A 21 23.21 40.42 -33.93
N ILE A 22 23.40 40.84 -32.67
CA ILE A 22 24.48 41.76 -32.28
C ILE A 22 25.24 41.10 -31.13
N HIS A 23 26.54 40.90 -31.37
CA HIS A 23 27.55 40.49 -30.40
C HIS A 23 28.25 41.76 -29.89
N HIS A 24 28.33 41.97 -28.57
CA HIS A 24 29.49 42.54 -27.84
C HIS A 24 29.18 42.70 -26.33
N PRO A 25 30.20 42.87 -25.46
CA PRO A 25 30.20 42.35 -24.10
C PRO A 25 30.28 43.46 -23.02
N LEU A 26 30.12 43.00 -21.77
CA LEU A 26 30.48 43.63 -20.49
C LEU A 26 29.56 44.74 -19.91
N ASN A 27 29.08 44.41 -18.70
CA ASN A 27 28.83 45.27 -17.53
C ASN A 27 28.02 46.57 -17.71
N LYS A 28 26.75 46.53 -17.27
CA LYS A 28 26.24 47.26 -16.09
C LYS A 28 24.73 47.02 -15.90
N PHE A 29 24.37 46.75 -14.65
CA PHE A 29 22.98 46.69 -14.17
C PHE A 29 22.30 48.06 -14.31
N CYS A 30 21.14 48.10 -14.97
CA CYS A 30 20.11 49.11 -14.81
C CYS A 30 18.76 48.48 -15.20
N ILE A 31 17.91 48.20 -14.21
CA ILE A 31 16.52 47.77 -14.42
C ILE A 31 15.68 49.04 -14.58
N HIS A 32 15.35 49.40 -15.81
CA HIS A 32 14.27 50.35 -16.11
C HIS A 32 13.02 49.53 -16.47
N ILE A 33 12.11 49.37 -15.50
CA ILE A 33 10.76 48.84 -15.77
C ILE A 33 9.89 50.03 -16.18
N TYR A 34 9.60 50.08 -17.47
CA TYR A 34 8.55 50.93 -18.03
C TYR A 34 7.22 50.16 -17.91
N CYS A 35 6.32 50.63 -17.05
CA CYS A 35 4.94 50.15 -16.99
C CYS A 35 4.08 50.92 -17.99
N PRO A 36 3.32 50.28 -18.88
CA PRO A 36 2.16 50.89 -19.49
C PRO A 36 0.93 50.68 -18.60
N ASN A 37 0.26 51.79 -18.32
CA ASN A 37 -1.04 51.87 -17.65
C ASN A 37 -2.10 51.05 -18.39
N ASN A 38 -2.85 50.21 -17.68
CA ASN A 38 -4.31 50.38 -17.58
C ASN A 38 -4.99 49.35 -16.65
N LEU A 39 -5.75 49.92 -15.70
CA LEU A 39 -7.06 49.48 -15.19
C LEU A 39 -7.16 48.05 -14.62
N TYR A 40 -6.91 47.90 -13.32
CA TYR A 40 -7.82 47.24 -12.38
C TYR A 40 -7.55 47.76 -10.96
N GLY A 41 -8.61 48.18 -10.27
CA GLY A 41 -8.55 48.85 -8.97
C GLY A 41 -7.97 47.96 -7.88
N VAL A 42 -6.94 48.47 -7.21
CA VAL A 42 -6.37 47.86 -6.01
C VAL A 42 -7.30 48.19 -4.83
N ALA A 43 -8.20 47.27 -4.51
CA ALA A 43 -8.88 47.27 -3.22
C ALA A 43 -7.81 47.07 -2.13
N THR A 44 -7.63 48.08 -1.31
CA THR A 44 -6.65 48.07 -0.21
C THR A 44 -6.98 46.95 0.78
N HIS A 45 -5.96 46.14 1.09
CA HIS A 45 -5.95 44.93 1.94
C HIS A 45 -6.33 45.13 3.42
N LYS A 46 -7.20 46.09 3.77
CA LYS A 46 -7.66 46.30 5.15
C LYS A 46 -8.79 45.35 5.56
N GLY A 47 -9.48 44.70 4.60
CA GLY A 47 -10.60 43.79 4.89
C GLY A 47 -10.20 42.41 5.42
N ILE A 48 -9.05 41.87 4.98
CA ILE A 48 -8.59 40.52 5.37
C ILE A 48 -8.18 40.45 6.84
N ILE A 49 -7.56 41.52 7.37
CA ILE A 49 -7.15 41.56 8.79
C ILE A 49 -8.38 41.54 9.72
N ALA A 50 -9.43 42.29 9.37
CA ALA A 50 -10.68 42.28 10.15
C ALA A 50 -11.35 40.90 10.16
N TYR A 51 -11.30 40.18 9.04
CA TYR A 51 -11.88 38.84 8.93
C TYR A 51 -11.14 37.81 9.79
N ILE A 52 -9.81 37.87 9.83
CA ILE A 52 -8.98 36.99 10.67
C ILE A 52 -9.27 37.21 12.16
N VAL A 53 -9.44 38.47 12.60
CA VAL A 53 -9.75 38.79 14.00
C VAL A 53 -11.12 38.24 14.43
N ILE A 54 -12.12 38.33 13.55
CA ILE A 54 -13.47 37.80 13.83
C ILE A 54 -13.44 36.27 13.98
N ILE A 55 -12.72 35.56 13.11
CA ILE A 55 -12.60 34.09 13.17
C ILE A 55 -11.93 33.66 14.49
N LEU A 56 -10.88 34.35 14.92
CA LEU A 56 -10.20 34.03 16.18
C LEU A 56 -11.11 34.21 17.40
N LEU A 57 -11.96 35.24 17.41
CA LEU A 57 -12.94 35.44 18.47
C LEU A 57 -14.01 34.34 18.51
N ILE A 58 -14.46 33.84 17.35
CA ILE A 58 -15.43 32.74 17.27
C ILE A 58 -14.80 31.45 17.81
N ILE A 59 -13.55 31.14 17.46
CA ILE A 59 -12.84 29.96 17.97
C ILE A 59 -12.66 30.05 19.48
N ALA A 60 -12.28 31.23 20.00
CA ALA A 60 -12.13 31.43 21.44
C ALA A 60 -13.45 31.24 22.19
N LEU A 61 -14.55 31.81 21.69
CA LEU A 61 -15.89 31.61 22.27
C LEU A 61 -16.32 30.15 22.22
N TRP A 62 -16.09 29.46 21.10
CA TRP A 62 -16.38 28.03 20.96
C TRP A 62 -15.60 27.21 21.99
N TYR A 63 -14.31 27.51 22.17
CA TYR A 63 -13.43 26.86 23.15
C TYR A 63 -13.92 27.05 24.60
N PHE A 64 -14.46 28.23 24.94
CA PHE A 64 -15.04 28.48 26.26
C PHE A 64 -16.40 27.78 26.48
N THR A 65 -17.20 27.58 25.43
CA THR A 65 -18.53 26.96 25.57
C THR A 65 -18.51 25.44 25.75
N ILE A 66 -17.47 24.74 25.29
CA ILE A 66 -17.48 23.27 25.24
C ILE A 66 -16.98 22.64 26.55
N GLY A 67 -16.38 23.42 27.45
CA GLY A 67 -16.07 22.96 28.81
C GLY A 67 -14.99 21.88 28.84
N PHE A 68 -13.84 22.23 29.41
CA PHE A 68 -12.70 21.36 29.61
C PHE A 68 -13.06 20.18 30.52
N ARG A 69 -13.54 19.05 29.98
CA ARG A 69 -13.69 17.79 30.72
C ARG A 69 -12.40 17.00 30.62
N ILE A 70 -11.57 17.11 31.66
CA ILE A 70 -10.39 16.27 31.86
C ILE A 70 -10.86 14.83 32.13
N PRO A 71 -10.45 13.82 31.34
CA PRO A 71 -10.79 12.44 31.63
C PRO A 71 -10.07 11.99 32.90
N THR A 72 -10.83 11.64 33.94
CA THR A 72 -10.30 11.02 35.15
C THR A 72 -9.79 9.62 34.84
N ARG A 73 -8.50 9.42 35.12
CA ARG A 73 -7.75 8.17 34.99
C ARG A 73 -8.32 7.11 35.94
N ILE A 74 -8.88 6.03 35.41
CA ILE A 74 -9.28 4.86 36.19
C ILE A 74 -8.05 3.97 36.38
N THR A 75 -7.57 3.90 37.62
CA THR A 75 -6.48 3.00 38.03
C THR A 75 -7.10 1.71 38.56
N SER A 76 -7.00 0.62 37.82
CA SER A 76 -7.42 -0.71 38.27
C SER A 76 -6.25 -1.43 38.92
N THR A 77 -6.23 -1.46 40.25
CA THR A 77 -5.26 -2.21 41.07
C THR A 77 -5.84 -3.60 41.37
N SER A 78 -5.24 -4.66 40.85
CA SER A 78 -5.57 -6.04 41.25
C SER A 78 -4.63 -6.50 42.36
N THR A 79 -5.17 -6.65 43.57
CA THR A 79 -4.51 -7.24 44.73
C THR A 79 -4.64 -8.77 44.70
N LEU A 80 -3.53 -9.48 44.50
CA LEU A 80 -3.42 -10.92 44.78
C LEU A 80 -2.86 -11.09 46.20
N SER A 81 -3.73 -11.58 47.09
CA SER A 81 -3.38 -11.95 48.46
C SER A 81 -2.90 -13.40 48.48
N SER A 82 -1.63 -13.64 48.82
CA SER A 82 -1.13 -14.99 49.11
C SER A 82 -0.90 -15.16 50.61
N THR A 83 -1.70 -16.04 51.20
CA THR A 83 -1.56 -16.49 52.58
C THR A 83 -0.56 -17.63 52.61
N ILE A 84 0.65 -17.40 53.14
CA ILE A 84 1.61 -18.48 53.42
C ILE A 84 1.55 -18.79 54.91
N LYS A 85 1.17 -20.04 55.22
CA LYS A 85 1.36 -20.66 56.53
C LYS A 85 2.54 -21.64 56.40
N PRO A 86 3.52 -21.64 57.31
CA PRO A 86 4.69 -22.50 57.16
C PRO A 86 4.47 -23.87 57.81
N ASN A 87 5.35 -24.79 57.40
CA ASN A 87 5.85 -25.93 58.15
C ASN A 87 5.17 -27.29 57.89
N THR A 88 5.84 -28.17 57.14
CA THR A 88 6.56 -29.37 57.64
C THR A 88 7.07 -30.22 56.47
N THR A 89 8.37 -30.46 56.44
CA THR A 89 9.08 -31.52 55.68
C THR A 89 9.27 -32.70 56.66
N PRO A 90 9.35 -34.00 56.28
CA PRO A 90 10.00 -34.50 55.06
C PRO A 90 9.45 -35.80 54.41
N ASN A 91 10.18 -36.22 53.37
CA ASN A 91 10.15 -37.47 52.60
C ASN A 91 9.13 -37.58 51.46
N VAL A 92 9.56 -37.14 50.28
CA VAL A 92 8.93 -37.47 49.00
C VAL A 92 9.98 -38.06 48.04
N THR A 93 9.69 -39.30 47.67
CA THR A 93 10.21 -40.09 46.56
C THR A 93 10.29 -39.27 45.28
N THR A 94 11.41 -39.39 44.56
CA THR A 94 11.73 -38.68 43.32
C THR A 94 10.77 -39.04 42.18
N ASN A 95 9.60 -38.39 42.14
CA ASN A 95 8.74 -38.38 40.96
C ASN A 95 9.20 -37.29 40.01
N LYS A 96 9.64 -37.72 38.83
CA LYS A 96 10.11 -36.89 37.73
C LYS A 96 8.92 -36.12 37.15
N THR A 97 8.69 -34.90 37.62
CA THR A 97 7.67 -33.99 37.08
C THR A 97 8.13 -33.50 35.71
N THR A 98 7.52 -34.02 34.65
CA THR A 98 7.62 -33.46 33.29
C THR A 98 6.84 -32.16 33.25
N THR A 99 7.55 -31.04 33.34
CA THR A 99 6.99 -29.71 33.09
C THR A 99 6.54 -29.64 31.64
N ALA A 100 5.24 -29.72 31.39
CA ALA A 100 4.68 -29.52 30.05
C ALA A 100 4.91 -28.06 29.66
N SER A 101 5.84 -27.84 28.72
CA SER A 101 6.01 -26.55 28.07
C SER A 101 4.76 -26.26 27.22
N THR A 102 3.89 -25.37 27.70
CA THR A 102 2.75 -24.89 26.92
C THR A 102 3.25 -23.87 25.89
N THR A 103 3.58 -24.36 24.70
CA THR A 103 3.82 -23.49 23.55
C THR A 103 2.51 -22.74 23.25
N ILE A 104 2.50 -21.42 23.49
CA ILE A 104 1.37 -20.56 23.16
C ILE A 104 1.40 -20.37 21.63
N TYR A 105 0.53 -21.10 20.93
CA TYR A 105 0.31 -20.88 19.49
C TYR A 105 -0.59 -19.66 19.33
N TYR A 106 -0.13 -18.65 18.59
CA TYR A 106 -0.99 -17.58 18.10
C TYR A 106 -1.97 -18.19 17.08
N LEU A 107 -3.21 -18.43 17.52
CA LEU A 107 -4.28 -18.92 16.66
C LEU A 107 -4.77 -17.79 15.76
N SER A 108 -4.54 -17.91 14.45
CA SER A 108 -5.15 -17.02 13.47
C SER A 108 -6.65 -17.30 13.33
N ASN A 109 -7.42 -16.32 12.86
CA ASN A 109 -8.83 -16.55 12.52
C ASN A 109 -8.92 -17.46 11.28
N CYS A 110 -9.81 -18.45 11.30
CA CYS A 110 -10.04 -19.30 10.12
C CYS A 110 -10.54 -18.51 8.92
N ALA A 111 -11.17 -17.34 9.11
CA ALA A 111 -11.60 -16.42 8.05
C ALA A 111 -10.49 -16.04 7.06
N ASP A 112 -9.22 -16.11 7.47
CA ASP A 112 -8.08 -15.67 6.67
C ASP A 112 -6.97 -16.73 6.65
N LEU A 113 -7.28 -17.97 7.00
CA LEU A 113 -6.25 -19.01 7.05
C LEU A 113 -5.91 -19.47 5.62
N GLY A 114 -4.69 -19.14 5.17
CA GLY A 114 -4.04 -19.77 4.03
C GLY A 114 -2.88 -20.65 4.46
N ILE A 115 -2.83 -21.89 3.97
CA ILE A 115 -1.64 -22.75 4.06
C ILE A 115 -1.08 -22.88 2.66
N PHE A 116 0.17 -22.47 2.46
CA PHE A 116 0.85 -22.48 1.17
C PHE A 116 2.08 -23.38 1.22
N ASN A 117 2.37 -24.08 0.12
CA ASN A 117 3.60 -24.85 -0.01
C ASN A 117 4.02 -25.00 -1.48
N SER A 118 5.26 -24.63 -1.81
CA SER A 118 5.83 -24.81 -3.15
C SER A 118 6.54 -26.16 -3.33
N THR A 119 6.84 -26.86 -2.25
CA THR A 119 7.60 -28.10 -2.26
C THR A 119 6.65 -29.28 -2.44
N SER A 120 6.94 -30.14 -3.42
CA SER A 120 6.17 -31.36 -3.69
C SER A 120 6.32 -32.40 -2.57
N ASN A 121 5.31 -33.25 -2.37
CA ASN A 121 5.28 -34.33 -1.38
C ASN A 121 5.52 -33.90 0.09
N THR A 122 5.08 -32.69 0.46
CA THR A 122 5.22 -32.17 1.83
C THR A 122 3.85 -32.06 2.50
N ILE A 123 3.85 -32.03 3.83
CA ILE A 123 2.65 -31.86 4.65
C ILE A 123 2.84 -30.63 5.53
N ASN A 124 1.95 -29.65 5.38
CA ASN A 124 1.88 -28.47 6.23
C ASN A 124 0.60 -28.53 7.04
N THR A 125 0.70 -28.21 8.32
CA THR A 125 -0.43 -28.17 9.24
C THR A 125 -0.45 -26.84 9.95
N ASN A 126 -1.61 -26.23 10.05
CA ASN A 126 -1.80 -25.01 10.83
C ASN A 126 -3.11 -25.06 11.62
N TYR A 127 -3.18 -24.26 12.68
CA TYR A 127 -4.35 -24.16 13.54
C TYR A 127 -5.01 -22.80 13.38
N CYS A 128 -6.34 -22.77 13.37
CA CYS A 128 -7.10 -21.53 13.36
C CYS A 128 -8.30 -21.60 14.31
N LEU A 129 -8.74 -20.44 14.82
CA LEU A 129 -9.96 -20.29 15.59
C LEU A 129 -11.09 -19.81 14.68
N TRP A 130 -12.24 -20.47 14.74
CA TRP A 130 -13.45 -20.04 14.05
C TRP A 130 -14.56 -19.76 15.05
N HIS A 131 -15.32 -18.68 14.83
CA HIS A 131 -16.45 -18.29 15.69
C HIS A 131 -17.79 -18.90 15.25
N GLY A 132 -17.76 -19.79 14.27
CA GLY A 132 -18.95 -20.43 13.71
C GLY A 132 -19.49 -19.69 12.48
N GLY A 133 -20.20 -20.42 11.63
CA GLY A 133 -20.80 -19.87 10.39
C GLY A 133 -20.26 -20.54 9.13
N THR A 134 -20.54 -19.93 7.99
CA THR A 134 -20.14 -20.44 6.67
C THR A 134 -18.77 -19.93 6.27
N ILE A 135 -17.94 -20.82 5.73
CA ILE A 135 -16.62 -20.53 5.20
C ILE A 135 -16.49 -21.13 3.80
N GLY A 136 -15.92 -20.36 2.88
CA GLY A 136 -15.52 -20.77 1.54
C GLY A 136 -14.16 -21.47 1.57
N ILE A 137 -14.06 -22.54 0.78
CA ILE A 137 -12.84 -23.33 0.61
C ILE A 137 -12.26 -23.07 -0.76
N TRP A 138 -11.01 -22.64 -0.78
CA TRP A 138 -10.26 -22.32 -1.98
C TRP A 138 -9.04 -23.21 -2.05
N VAL A 139 -8.77 -23.76 -3.22
CA VAL A 139 -7.69 -24.72 -3.43
C VAL A 139 -6.92 -24.40 -4.70
N ALA A 140 -5.62 -24.65 -4.68
CA ALA A 140 -4.79 -24.72 -5.87
C ALA A 140 -3.70 -25.78 -5.66
N SER A 141 -3.35 -26.51 -6.70
CA SER A 141 -2.22 -27.44 -6.68
C SER A 141 -0.90 -26.76 -7.10
N GLY A 142 -0.95 -25.57 -7.70
CA GLY A 142 0.21 -24.76 -8.07
C GLY A 142 1.16 -25.51 -8.99
N SER A 143 2.42 -25.65 -8.59
CA SER A 143 3.44 -26.43 -9.31
C SER A 143 3.29 -27.95 -9.15
N THR A 144 2.37 -28.42 -8.32
CA THR A 144 2.10 -29.86 -8.11
C THR A 144 0.90 -30.33 -8.92
N LYS A 145 0.87 -31.61 -9.29
CA LYS A 145 -0.23 -32.23 -10.04
C LYS A 145 -1.52 -32.33 -9.24
N SER A 146 -1.39 -32.43 -7.92
CA SER A 146 -2.51 -32.56 -7.02
C SER A 146 -2.14 -32.14 -5.61
N ILE A 147 -3.14 -31.82 -4.82
CA ILE A 147 -3.06 -31.62 -3.39
C ILE A 147 -4.08 -32.50 -2.67
N SER A 148 -3.82 -32.79 -1.41
CA SER A 148 -4.82 -33.33 -0.48
C SER A 148 -4.95 -32.37 0.69
N TYR A 149 -6.14 -32.20 1.22
CA TYR A 149 -6.40 -31.27 2.31
C TYR A 149 -7.39 -31.87 3.30
N SER A 150 -7.27 -31.46 4.57
CA SER A 150 -8.14 -31.90 5.65
C SER A 150 -8.41 -30.76 6.62
N ILE A 151 -9.64 -30.66 7.11
CA ILE A 151 -10.06 -29.74 8.17
C ILE A 151 -10.67 -30.57 9.30
N LYS A 152 -10.02 -30.54 10.46
CA LYS A 152 -10.38 -31.34 11.62
C LYS A 152 -10.62 -30.43 12.83
N GLY A 153 -11.75 -30.57 13.50
CA GLY A 153 -12.00 -29.82 14.74
C GLY A 153 -11.12 -30.31 15.89
N ILE A 154 -11.02 -29.52 16.95
CA ILE A 154 -10.33 -29.91 18.20
C ILE A 154 -10.96 -31.17 18.84
N ASN A 155 -12.24 -31.43 18.55
CA ASN A 155 -12.97 -32.65 18.90
C ASN A 155 -12.57 -33.88 18.06
N ASN A 156 -11.55 -33.77 17.21
CA ASN A 156 -11.06 -34.84 16.34
C ASN A 156 -12.09 -35.28 15.26
N ILE A 157 -13.15 -34.51 15.03
CA ILE A 157 -14.11 -34.72 13.94
C ILE A 157 -13.53 -34.10 12.66
N THR A 158 -13.49 -34.88 11.59
CA THR A 158 -13.09 -34.39 10.26
C THR A 158 -14.30 -33.77 9.57
N TYR A 159 -14.24 -32.47 9.29
CA TYR A 159 -15.31 -31.73 8.63
C TYR A 159 -15.12 -31.67 7.11
N LEU A 160 -13.86 -31.73 6.65
CA LEU A 160 -13.52 -31.80 5.23
C LEU A 160 -12.30 -32.67 5.05
N ASN A 161 -12.32 -33.54 4.05
CA ASN A 161 -11.16 -34.29 3.60
C ASN A 161 -11.31 -34.52 2.10
N GLY A 162 -10.34 -34.08 1.32
CA GLY A 162 -10.45 -34.12 -0.13
C GLY A 162 -9.11 -34.02 -0.85
N THR A 163 -9.18 -34.16 -2.16
CA THR A 163 -8.07 -33.94 -3.07
C THR A 163 -8.49 -32.93 -4.14
N SER A 164 -7.52 -32.26 -4.74
CA SER A 164 -7.77 -31.36 -5.89
C SER A 164 -6.60 -31.43 -6.86
N SER A 165 -6.91 -31.34 -8.15
CA SER A 165 -5.95 -31.20 -9.25
C SER A 165 -6.08 -29.84 -9.96
N TYR A 166 -6.82 -28.90 -9.38
CA TYR A 166 -6.95 -27.56 -9.97
C TYR A 166 -5.60 -26.85 -9.86
N SER A 167 -4.91 -26.66 -10.98
CA SER A 167 -3.58 -26.04 -10.97
C SER A 167 -3.61 -24.60 -10.45
N CYS A 168 -4.68 -23.87 -10.73
CA CYS A 168 -4.86 -22.48 -10.29
C CYS A 168 -5.92 -22.36 -9.20
N VAL A 169 -5.95 -21.19 -8.55
CA VAL A 169 -6.91 -20.83 -7.50
C VAL A 169 -8.32 -21.12 -7.96
N THR A 170 -8.98 -22.04 -7.27
CA THR A 170 -10.33 -22.46 -7.58
C THR A 170 -11.14 -22.48 -6.31
N PHE A 171 -12.30 -21.82 -6.34
CA PHE A 171 -13.31 -21.98 -5.32
C PHE A 171 -13.88 -23.39 -5.40
N LEU A 172 -13.77 -24.14 -4.32
CA LEU A 172 -14.25 -25.52 -4.26
C LEU A 172 -15.70 -25.57 -3.80
N GLN A 173 -15.97 -25.08 -2.58
CA GLN A 173 -17.28 -25.16 -1.95
C GLN A 173 -17.38 -24.24 -0.74
N ASN A 174 -18.62 -24.00 -0.32
CA ASN A 174 -18.94 -23.45 1.00
C ASN A 174 -19.17 -24.58 2.00
N MET A 175 -18.81 -24.34 3.26
CA MET A 175 -19.14 -25.25 4.35
C MET A 175 -19.49 -24.49 5.63
N THR A 176 -20.44 -25.00 6.40
CA THR A 176 -20.79 -24.44 7.71
C THR A 176 -20.03 -25.18 8.80
N LEU A 177 -19.25 -24.44 9.58
CA LEU A 177 -18.40 -24.95 10.65
C LEU A 177 -18.87 -24.40 12.01
N PRO A 178 -18.93 -25.22 13.09
CA PRO A 178 -19.20 -24.72 14.43
C PRO A 178 -18.04 -23.88 14.99
N ALA A 179 -18.32 -23.12 16.06
CA ALA A 179 -17.31 -22.32 16.75
C ALA A 179 -16.33 -23.20 17.53
N GLN A 180 -15.07 -23.29 17.10
CA GLN A 180 -14.00 -24.03 17.77
C GLN A 180 -12.64 -23.79 17.09
N VAL A 181 -11.60 -24.42 17.63
CA VAL A 181 -10.29 -24.51 16.99
C VAL A 181 -10.28 -25.62 15.93
N TYR A 182 -9.69 -25.33 14.79
CA TYR A 182 -9.52 -26.24 13.67
C TYR A 182 -8.04 -26.50 13.40
N ASN A 183 -7.73 -27.76 13.12
CA ASN A 183 -6.49 -28.23 12.54
C ASN A 183 -6.70 -28.38 11.04
N VAL A 184 -5.98 -27.59 10.25
CA VAL A 184 -6.06 -27.57 8.79
C VAL A 184 -4.76 -28.10 8.24
N THR A 185 -4.85 -29.12 7.39
CA THR A 185 -3.70 -29.79 6.78
C THR A 185 -3.73 -29.62 5.27
N LEU A 186 -2.59 -29.29 4.70
CA LEU A 186 -2.30 -29.34 3.27
C LEU A 186 -1.21 -30.38 3.01
N LYS A 187 -1.44 -31.28 2.08
CA LYS A 187 -0.44 -32.21 1.56
C LYS A 187 -0.26 -31.97 0.07
N THR A 188 0.95 -31.66 -0.35
CA THR A 188 1.27 -31.47 -1.77
C THR A 188 1.58 -32.80 -2.43
N GLY A 189 1.18 -32.96 -3.69
CA GLY A 189 1.42 -34.15 -4.49
C GLY A 189 2.75 -34.08 -5.24
N LYS A 190 2.86 -34.90 -6.30
CA LYS A 190 4.00 -34.92 -7.21
C LYS A 190 4.10 -33.59 -8.00
N PRO A 191 5.30 -33.17 -8.43
CA PRO A 191 5.46 -32.00 -9.30
C PRO A 191 4.76 -32.20 -10.65
N GLY A 192 4.32 -31.11 -11.27
CA GLY A 192 3.77 -31.08 -12.63
C GLY A 192 2.42 -30.37 -12.81
N GLY A 193 2.09 -29.41 -11.94
CA GLY A 193 0.97 -28.49 -12.18
C GLY A 193 1.34 -27.40 -13.20
N THR A 194 0.34 -26.79 -13.82
CA THR A 194 0.52 -25.91 -15.00
C THR A 194 0.25 -24.44 -14.75
N CYS A 195 -0.07 -24.04 -13.51
CA CYS A 195 -0.36 -22.64 -13.20
C CYS A 195 0.93 -21.83 -13.02
N SER A 196 0.89 -20.53 -13.35
CA SER A 196 2.01 -19.61 -13.12
C SER A 196 2.39 -19.50 -11.64
N ASN A 197 1.40 -19.60 -10.75
CA ASN A 197 1.62 -19.66 -9.31
C ASN A 197 2.25 -21.02 -8.92
N LYS A 198 3.41 -20.98 -8.26
CA LYS A 198 4.18 -22.17 -7.89
C LYS A 198 3.64 -22.90 -6.65
N TYR A 199 2.73 -22.31 -5.91
CA TYR A 199 2.26 -22.76 -4.60
C TYR A 199 0.99 -23.59 -4.71
N ALA A 200 1.06 -24.79 -4.14
CA ALA A 200 -0.12 -25.47 -3.69
C ALA A 200 -0.67 -24.76 -2.45
N PHE A 201 -1.99 -24.62 -2.34
CA PHE A 201 -2.60 -24.11 -1.13
C PHE A 201 -4.02 -24.60 -0.86
N ILE A 202 -4.40 -24.48 0.41
CA ILE A 202 -5.79 -24.41 0.86
C ILE A 202 -5.98 -23.09 1.59
N LYS A 203 -7.01 -22.34 1.22
CA LYS A 203 -7.43 -21.12 1.90
C LYS A 203 -8.87 -21.27 2.38
N LEU A 204 -9.07 -20.93 3.64
CA LEU A 204 -10.36 -20.72 4.29
C LEU A 204 -10.65 -19.23 4.23
N ASN A 205 -11.79 -18.84 3.63
CA ASN A 205 -12.19 -17.44 3.55
C ASN A 205 -13.70 -17.30 3.81
N THR A 206 -14.15 -16.20 4.41
CA THR A 206 -15.58 -15.85 4.46
C THR A 206 -16.16 -15.52 3.09
N THR A 207 -15.33 -15.27 2.07
CA THR A 207 -15.79 -15.15 0.68
C THR A 207 -16.36 -16.47 0.16
N THR A 208 -17.69 -16.54 0.08
CA THR A 208 -18.44 -17.75 -0.32
C THR A 208 -18.81 -17.81 -1.81
N THR A 209 -18.35 -16.84 -2.60
CA THR A 209 -18.64 -16.72 -4.03
C THR A 209 -17.34 -16.72 -4.82
N ALA A 210 -17.27 -17.57 -5.86
CA ALA A 210 -16.16 -17.53 -6.80
C ALA A 210 -16.00 -16.12 -7.41
N PRO A 211 -14.78 -15.63 -7.67
CA PRO A 211 -14.59 -14.32 -8.25
C PRO A 211 -15.23 -14.37 -9.64
N SER A 212 -16.08 -13.39 -9.95
CA SER A 212 -16.70 -13.29 -11.28
C SER A 212 -15.63 -13.41 -12.37
N ASN A 213 -15.96 -14.00 -13.53
CA ASN A 213 -15.13 -14.26 -14.74
C ASN A 213 -14.41 -13.03 -15.36
N VAL A 214 -14.23 -11.95 -14.62
CA VAL A 214 -13.41 -10.80 -14.97
C VAL A 214 -11.95 -11.25 -14.92
N THR A 215 -11.30 -11.28 -16.08
CA THR A 215 -9.84 -11.45 -16.15
C THR A 215 -9.20 -10.17 -15.66
N TYR A 216 -8.63 -10.22 -14.46
CA TYR A 216 -7.83 -9.12 -13.95
C TYR A 216 -6.37 -9.32 -14.39
N PRO A 217 -5.67 -8.27 -14.84
CA PRO A 217 -4.25 -8.38 -15.16
C PRO A 217 -3.42 -8.67 -13.91
N GLU A 218 -2.24 -9.27 -14.10
CA GLU A 218 -1.16 -9.23 -13.10
C GLU A 218 -0.86 -7.76 -12.74
N VAL A 219 -0.41 -7.48 -11.50
CA VAL A 219 -0.20 -6.11 -10.99
C VAL A 219 0.35 -5.21 -12.08
N TYR A 220 -0.50 -4.34 -12.60
CA TYR A 220 -0.13 -3.49 -13.71
C TYR A 220 0.73 -2.37 -13.14
N ASN A 221 2.06 -2.43 -13.33
CA ASN A 221 2.99 -1.37 -12.89
C ASN A 221 2.82 -0.05 -13.68
N GLY A 222 1.63 0.17 -14.22
CA GLY A 222 1.19 1.42 -14.84
C GLY A 222 1.77 1.74 -16.20
N ASN A 223 2.61 0.84 -16.74
CA ASN A 223 3.63 1.20 -17.70
C ASN A 223 4.47 2.39 -17.23
N PHE A 224 4.85 2.43 -15.94
CA PHE A 224 5.84 3.40 -15.50
C PHE A 224 7.06 3.32 -16.43
N SER A 225 7.50 2.12 -16.82
CA SER A 225 8.57 1.90 -17.81
C SER A 225 8.43 2.65 -19.15
N THR A 226 7.22 3.03 -19.57
CA THR A 226 6.98 3.81 -20.81
C THR A 226 6.63 5.27 -20.56
N GLY A 227 6.60 5.73 -19.30
CA GLY A 227 6.30 7.12 -18.95
C GLY A 227 4.82 7.48 -18.97
N GLU A 228 3.93 6.50 -18.79
CA GLU A 228 2.47 6.70 -18.77
C GLU A 228 1.88 6.18 -17.44
N TYR A 229 0.68 6.66 -17.08
CA TYR A 229 -0.11 6.15 -15.96
C TYR A 229 -1.21 5.19 -16.42
N ASN A 230 -0.96 4.37 -17.45
CA ASN A 230 -2.00 3.49 -18.00
C ASN A 230 -2.48 2.51 -16.94
N GLY A 231 -3.80 2.38 -16.78
CA GLY A 231 -4.38 1.56 -15.72
C GLY A 231 -4.12 2.11 -14.32
N TRP A 232 -3.75 3.37 -14.15
CA TRP A 232 -3.76 4.08 -12.88
C TRP A 232 -4.60 5.35 -12.99
N TYR A 233 -5.22 5.72 -11.89
CA TYR A 233 -6.15 6.83 -11.77
C TYR A 233 -5.57 7.84 -10.80
N LEU A 234 -5.48 9.08 -11.26
CA LEU A 234 -5.06 10.21 -10.46
C LEU A 234 -6.28 10.83 -9.78
N ALA A 235 -6.16 11.09 -8.49
CA ALA A 235 -6.98 12.08 -7.83
C ALA A 235 -6.09 13.25 -7.42
N ASP A 236 -6.53 14.45 -7.76
CA ASP A 236 -5.82 15.71 -7.58
C ASP A 236 -4.50 15.81 -8.38
N THR A 237 -3.78 16.91 -8.20
CA THR A 237 -2.57 17.22 -8.98
C THR A 237 -1.30 16.66 -8.37
N GLY A 238 -1.39 15.99 -7.21
CA GLY A 238 -0.25 15.59 -6.40
C GLY A 238 0.78 14.75 -7.14
N PHE A 239 0.39 13.83 -8.03
CA PHE A 239 1.30 12.94 -8.75
C PHE A 239 1.62 13.39 -10.19
N GLY A 240 1.22 14.62 -10.56
CA GLY A 240 1.28 15.10 -11.95
C GLY A 240 0.39 14.31 -12.90
N THR A 241 0.52 14.55 -14.21
CA THR A 241 -0.27 13.86 -15.25
C THR A 241 0.43 12.65 -15.85
N ALA A 242 1.71 12.43 -15.53
CA ALA A 242 2.53 11.32 -16.00
C ALA A 242 3.66 10.99 -15.00
N PRO A 243 4.20 9.76 -15.01
CA PRO A 243 5.41 9.41 -14.27
C PRO A 243 6.60 10.32 -14.60
N MET A 244 7.45 10.55 -13.62
CA MET A 244 8.69 11.32 -13.77
C MET A 244 9.79 10.44 -14.35
N SER A 245 10.55 10.94 -15.31
CA SER A 245 11.79 10.29 -15.77
C SER A 245 12.93 10.55 -14.80
N ILE A 246 13.77 9.54 -14.51
CA ILE A 246 15.01 9.71 -13.72
C ILE A 246 15.92 10.76 -14.35
N ALA A 247 16.15 10.68 -15.67
CA ALA A 247 17.02 11.62 -16.37
C ALA A 247 16.54 13.07 -16.23
N LYS A 248 15.21 13.27 -16.29
CA LYS A 248 14.60 14.59 -16.07
C LYS A 248 14.80 15.04 -14.62
N ALA A 249 14.49 14.18 -13.65
CA ALA A 249 14.65 14.47 -12.23
C ALA A 249 16.10 14.87 -11.91
N ASP A 250 17.09 14.12 -12.40
CA ASP A 250 18.51 14.42 -12.21
C ASP A 250 18.89 15.77 -12.85
N SER A 251 18.42 16.04 -14.08
CA SER A 251 18.73 17.28 -14.80
C SER A 251 18.12 18.53 -14.17
N GLU A 252 16.94 18.39 -13.54
CA GLU A 252 16.24 19.47 -12.84
C GLU A 252 16.73 19.63 -11.38
N GLY A 253 17.66 18.79 -10.94
CA GLY A 253 18.16 18.79 -9.57
C GLY A 253 17.10 18.42 -8.55
N CYS A 254 16.17 17.53 -8.92
CA CYS A 254 15.12 17.04 -8.04
C CYS A 254 15.73 16.45 -6.75
N TYR A 255 15.54 17.20 -5.66
CA TYR A 255 15.99 16.92 -4.30
C TYR A 255 17.52 16.90 -4.10
N LEU A 256 18.03 17.91 -3.39
CA LEU A 256 19.44 18.06 -2.95
C LEU A 256 20.51 17.97 -4.05
N THR A 257 20.15 18.20 -5.31
CA THR A 257 21.09 18.22 -6.46
C THR A 257 21.88 16.93 -6.66
N ALA A 258 21.41 15.82 -6.10
CA ALA A 258 22.06 14.51 -6.21
C ALA A 258 21.30 13.61 -7.20
N PRO A 259 22.00 12.80 -8.01
CA PRO A 259 21.35 11.82 -8.87
C PRO A 259 20.61 10.75 -8.05
N TRP A 260 19.46 10.32 -8.56
CA TRP A 260 18.67 9.27 -7.94
C TRP A 260 19.36 7.90 -8.06
N ALA A 261 19.17 7.04 -7.07
CA ALA A 261 19.84 5.74 -6.99
C ALA A 261 18.92 4.61 -6.52
N GLY A 262 19.39 3.36 -6.62
CA GLY A 262 18.67 2.18 -6.12
C GLY A 262 17.53 1.68 -7.00
N TYR A 263 17.40 2.24 -8.21
CA TYR A 263 16.42 1.87 -9.21
C TYR A 263 17.06 1.92 -10.62
N ASN A 264 16.82 0.87 -11.42
CA ASN A 264 17.43 0.71 -12.75
C ASN A 264 16.46 0.99 -13.91
N GLY A 265 15.19 1.30 -13.62
CA GLY A 265 14.23 1.70 -14.65
C GLY A 265 14.33 3.18 -14.99
N SER A 266 13.52 3.65 -15.94
CA SER A 266 13.63 5.00 -16.47
C SER A 266 12.65 6.00 -15.86
N TYR A 267 11.60 5.52 -15.20
CA TYR A 267 10.46 6.34 -14.76
C TYR A 267 9.85 5.83 -13.46
N PHE A 268 9.26 6.73 -12.70
CA PHE A 268 8.63 6.43 -11.42
C PHE A 268 7.49 7.40 -11.15
N ALA A 269 6.50 6.97 -10.38
CA ALA A 269 5.47 7.87 -9.88
C ALA A 269 6.04 8.66 -8.71
N THR A 270 5.88 9.97 -8.70
CA THR A 270 6.30 10.81 -7.57
C THR A 270 5.39 12.01 -7.42
N THR A 271 5.35 12.56 -6.21
CA THR A 271 4.64 13.81 -5.98
C THR A 271 5.29 14.99 -6.74
N PHE A 272 4.48 15.93 -7.21
CA PHE A 272 4.82 16.95 -8.20
C PHE A 272 6.05 17.78 -7.79
N ASN A 273 6.92 18.04 -8.78
CA ASN A 273 8.24 18.67 -8.60
C ASN A 273 9.07 18.02 -7.48
N CYS A 274 8.99 16.70 -7.31
CA CYS A 274 9.82 15.97 -6.35
C CYS A 274 9.68 16.49 -4.89
N GLY A 275 8.47 16.93 -4.51
CA GLY A 275 8.17 17.48 -3.18
C GLY A 275 8.47 18.97 -3.00
N LEU A 276 8.74 19.71 -4.09
CA LEU A 276 8.91 21.17 -4.05
C LEU A 276 7.57 21.93 -4.05
N SER A 277 6.47 21.25 -4.35
CA SER A 277 5.12 21.81 -4.33
C SER A 277 4.26 21.13 -3.27
N ASN A 278 3.48 21.93 -2.52
CA ASN A 278 2.46 21.43 -1.60
C ASN A 278 1.21 21.01 -2.39
N ALA A 279 1.35 19.97 -3.21
CA ALA A 279 0.27 19.41 -4.02
C ALA A 279 -0.11 18.03 -3.46
N PRO A 280 -1.18 17.93 -2.65
CA PRO A 280 -1.67 16.64 -2.22
C PRO A 280 -2.32 15.89 -3.40
N GLY A 281 -2.44 14.58 -3.24
CA GLY A 281 -3.16 13.74 -4.19
C GLY A 281 -2.97 12.27 -3.89
N ASN A 282 -3.60 11.45 -4.72
CA ASN A 282 -3.40 10.01 -4.68
C ASN A 282 -3.33 9.42 -6.08
N LEU A 283 -2.64 8.29 -6.17
CA LEU A 283 -2.48 7.52 -7.38
C LEU A 283 -3.00 6.10 -7.09
N THR A 284 -4.06 5.70 -7.78
CA THR A 284 -4.77 4.44 -7.52
C THR A 284 -4.66 3.51 -8.74
N SER A 285 -4.22 2.27 -8.56
CA SER A 285 -4.12 1.31 -9.66
C SER A 285 -5.50 0.82 -10.10
N SER A 286 -5.55 0.23 -11.29
CA SER A 286 -6.64 -0.66 -11.68
C SER A 286 -6.69 -1.87 -10.76
N PRO A 287 -7.86 -2.51 -10.60
CA PRO A 287 -7.97 -3.74 -9.83
C PRO A 287 -7.11 -4.87 -10.41
N PHE A 288 -6.51 -5.66 -9.52
CA PHE A 288 -5.79 -6.89 -9.84
C PHE A 288 -6.16 -7.99 -8.83
N ILE A 289 -5.98 -9.26 -9.21
CA ILE A 289 -6.21 -10.39 -8.30
C ILE A 289 -4.94 -10.64 -7.50
N VAL A 290 -5.08 -10.80 -6.18
CA VAL A 290 -3.96 -11.21 -5.33
C VAL A 290 -3.63 -12.69 -5.58
N SER A 291 -2.67 -12.94 -6.46
CA SER A 291 -2.22 -14.29 -6.81
C SER A 291 -1.02 -14.77 -5.97
N GLU A 292 -0.30 -13.86 -5.31
CA GLU A 292 0.87 -14.17 -4.49
C GLU A 292 0.79 -13.46 -3.13
N PRO A 293 1.45 -13.98 -2.08
CA PRO A 293 1.31 -13.49 -0.71
C PRO A 293 1.95 -12.13 -0.44
N PHE A 294 2.80 -11.59 -1.31
CA PHE A 294 3.44 -10.29 -1.12
C PHE A 294 3.31 -9.42 -2.36
N LEU A 295 2.91 -8.17 -2.14
CA LEU A 295 3.14 -7.09 -3.10
C LEU A 295 4.50 -6.46 -2.79
N ASN A 296 5.41 -6.53 -3.75
CA ASN A 296 6.74 -5.95 -3.67
C ASN A 296 6.85 -4.74 -4.60
N PHE A 297 7.60 -3.73 -4.17
CA PHE A 297 7.84 -2.50 -4.93
C PHE A 297 9.08 -1.78 -4.42
N LYS A 298 9.44 -0.69 -5.07
CA LYS A 298 10.46 0.25 -4.63
C LYS A 298 9.82 1.56 -4.19
N ILE A 299 10.33 2.13 -3.11
CA ILE A 299 9.81 3.38 -2.55
C ILE A 299 10.92 4.30 -2.04
N ILE A 300 10.64 5.60 -2.12
CA ILE A 300 11.25 6.65 -1.32
C ILE A 300 10.10 7.37 -0.60
N SER A 301 10.15 7.46 0.73
CA SER A 301 9.09 8.07 1.54
C SER A 301 9.63 8.51 2.91
N PRO A 302 9.30 9.71 3.40
CA PRO A 302 9.66 10.14 4.75
C PRO A 302 8.71 9.50 5.76
N GLU A 303 9.11 9.50 7.04
CA GLU A 303 8.20 9.17 8.14
C GLU A 303 7.14 10.27 8.29
N ASP A 304 5.99 10.08 7.66
CA ASP A 304 4.88 11.03 7.72
C ASP A 304 3.54 10.27 7.73
N ALA A 305 2.63 10.66 8.63
CA ALA A 305 1.30 10.06 8.73
C ALA A 305 0.39 10.38 7.53
N ASN A 306 0.78 11.35 6.69
CA ASN A 306 0.02 11.75 5.50
C ASN A 306 0.55 11.12 4.21
N ILE A 307 1.62 10.32 4.30
CA ILE A 307 2.26 9.67 3.16
C ILE A 307 2.32 8.18 3.43
N TYR A 308 1.54 7.40 2.69
CA TYR A 308 1.41 5.97 2.92
C TYR A 308 0.94 5.24 1.66
N VAL A 309 1.01 3.91 1.69
CA VAL A 309 0.50 3.03 0.64
C VAL A 309 -0.63 2.18 1.23
N GLU A 310 -1.78 2.17 0.57
CA GLU A 310 -2.92 1.33 0.95
C GLU A 310 -3.18 0.26 -0.09
N ILE A 311 -3.75 -0.86 0.38
CA ILE A 311 -4.42 -1.84 -0.46
C ILE A 311 -5.91 -1.65 -0.27
N LEU A 312 -6.63 -1.38 -1.36
CA LEU A 312 -8.08 -1.23 -1.34
C LEU A 312 -8.75 -2.57 -1.68
N HIS A 313 -9.74 -2.97 -0.88
CA HIS A 313 -10.65 -4.07 -1.16
C HIS A 313 -12.09 -3.52 -1.20
N GLY A 314 -12.79 -3.70 -2.32
CA GLY A 314 -14.12 -3.11 -2.51
C GLY A 314 -14.13 -1.57 -2.42
N GLY A 315 -13.03 -0.92 -2.82
CA GLY A 315 -12.86 0.54 -2.77
C GLY A 315 -12.58 1.11 -1.37
N LYS A 316 -12.43 0.27 -0.34
CA LYS A 316 -12.09 0.68 1.03
C LYS A 316 -10.69 0.20 1.41
N PRO A 317 -9.95 0.92 2.26
CA PRO A 317 -8.66 0.45 2.75
C PRO A 317 -8.81 -0.87 3.52
N ALA A 318 -7.99 -1.86 3.15
CA ALA A 318 -7.86 -3.15 3.82
C ALA A 318 -6.49 -3.29 4.50
N GLU A 319 -5.43 -2.78 3.88
CA GLU A 319 -4.10 -2.69 4.47
C GLU A 319 -3.59 -1.25 4.30
N ILE A 320 -2.95 -0.68 5.33
CA ILE A 320 -2.34 0.65 5.31
C ILE A 320 -0.90 0.54 5.80
N ALA A 321 0.06 0.85 4.93
CA ALA A 321 1.49 0.73 5.19
C ALA A 321 2.19 2.09 5.16
N HIS A 322 2.90 2.41 6.24
CA HIS A 322 3.73 3.60 6.38
C HIS A 322 5.21 3.23 6.33
N TYR A 323 5.99 4.02 5.59
CA TYR A 323 7.42 3.78 5.39
C TYR A 323 8.27 4.98 5.81
N ASN A 324 9.53 4.74 6.18
CA ASN A 324 10.55 5.75 6.38
C ASN A 324 11.85 5.29 5.71
N THR A 325 12.11 5.80 4.52
CA THR A 325 13.36 5.59 3.80
C THR A 325 14.32 6.77 3.92
N PHE A 326 13.87 7.90 4.49
CA PHE A 326 14.63 9.16 4.60
C PHE A 326 15.55 9.21 5.81
N ASN A 327 15.49 8.23 6.71
CA ASN A 327 16.26 8.26 7.94
C ASN A 327 17.78 8.32 7.68
N ILE A 328 18.36 9.52 7.69
CA ILE A 328 19.78 9.78 7.41
C ILE A 328 20.67 9.13 8.47
N SER A 329 20.24 9.09 9.73
CA SER A 329 21.00 8.43 10.79
C SER A 329 21.15 6.92 10.56
N LYS A 330 20.17 6.30 9.89
CA LYS A 330 20.15 4.87 9.60
C LYS A 330 20.71 4.52 8.22
N PHE A 331 20.48 5.37 7.22
CA PHE A 331 20.76 5.07 5.82
C PHE A 331 21.81 6.00 5.18
N GLY A 332 22.38 6.93 5.96
CA GLY A 332 23.39 7.87 5.51
C GLY A 332 22.83 9.03 4.67
N ALA A 333 23.74 9.86 4.14
CA ALA A 333 23.40 11.06 3.38
C ALA A 333 22.61 10.78 2.08
N THR A 334 22.62 9.55 1.59
CA THR A 334 21.92 9.13 0.36
C THR A 334 20.46 8.76 0.55
N ALA A 335 20.00 8.65 1.81
CA ALA A 335 18.63 8.27 2.16
C ALA A 335 17.55 9.04 1.37
N PRO A 336 17.66 10.37 1.19
CA PRO A 336 16.61 11.16 0.56
C PRO A 336 16.54 11.07 -0.97
N TYR A 337 17.31 10.21 -1.63
CA TYR A 337 17.29 10.04 -3.09
C TYR A 337 17.61 8.60 -3.52
N THR A 338 17.57 7.64 -2.59
CA THR A 338 17.79 6.22 -2.93
C THR A 338 16.53 5.40 -2.70
N PHE A 339 16.03 4.77 -3.77
CA PHE A 339 14.94 3.80 -3.71
C PHE A 339 15.33 2.61 -2.81
N ARG A 340 14.38 2.19 -1.97
CA ARG A 340 14.48 1.01 -1.11
C ARG A 340 13.39 0.01 -1.46
N ASN A 341 13.68 -1.27 -1.29
CA ASN A 341 12.68 -2.30 -1.56
C ASN A 341 11.67 -2.33 -0.40
N ALA A 342 10.39 -2.44 -0.72
CA ALA A 342 9.28 -2.50 0.21
C ALA A 342 8.33 -3.65 -0.14
N SER A 343 7.65 -4.16 0.88
CA SER A 343 6.66 -5.22 0.75
C SER A 343 5.43 -4.92 1.59
N ILE A 344 4.27 -5.34 1.09
CA ILE A 344 3.01 -5.44 1.85
C ILE A 344 2.55 -6.90 1.79
N PRO A 345 2.33 -7.58 2.92
CA PRO A 345 1.75 -8.92 2.93
C PRO A 345 0.26 -8.85 2.55
N LEU A 346 -0.16 -9.70 1.62
CA LEU A 346 -1.52 -9.75 1.07
C LEU A 346 -2.21 -11.11 1.30
N ILE A 347 -1.74 -11.89 2.27
CA ILE A 347 -2.20 -13.27 2.50
C ILE A 347 -3.72 -13.30 2.79
N SER A 348 -4.19 -12.38 3.63
CA SER A 348 -5.62 -12.17 3.96
C SER A 348 -6.45 -11.91 2.70
N LEU A 349 -5.90 -11.22 1.71
CA LEU A 349 -6.57 -10.80 0.48
C LEU A 349 -6.35 -11.76 -0.71
N SER A 350 -5.67 -12.90 -0.50
CA SER A 350 -5.40 -13.86 -1.58
C SER A 350 -6.67 -14.33 -2.30
N GLY A 351 -6.71 -14.20 -3.62
CA GLY A 351 -7.86 -14.51 -4.47
C GLY A 351 -8.85 -13.36 -4.64
N ASP A 352 -8.76 -12.30 -3.82
CA ASP A 352 -9.63 -11.14 -3.92
C ASP A 352 -9.09 -10.14 -4.95
N ALA A 353 -10.00 -9.34 -5.53
CA ALA A 353 -9.66 -8.24 -6.42
C ALA A 353 -9.38 -6.99 -5.58
N VAL A 354 -8.16 -6.45 -5.70
CA VAL A 354 -7.69 -5.32 -4.90
C VAL A 354 -7.06 -4.23 -5.77
N GLN A 355 -6.88 -3.05 -5.21
CA GLN A 355 -6.16 -1.94 -5.86
C GLN A 355 -5.03 -1.45 -4.95
N ILE A 356 -3.96 -0.93 -5.55
CA ILE A 356 -2.92 -0.19 -4.83
C ILE A 356 -3.31 1.27 -4.84
N LYS A 357 -3.23 1.95 -3.69
CA LYS A 357 -3.39 3.39 -3.61
C LYS A 357 -2.19 4.00 -2.91
N VAL A 358 -1.47 4.87 -3.60
CA VAL A 358 -0.41 5.68 -3.00
C VAL A 358 -0.99 7.02 -2.64
N VAL A 359 -0.84 7.40 -1.37
CA VAL A 359 -1.50 8.58 -0.81
C VAL A 359 -0.48 9.58 -0.33
N ALA A 360 -0.71 10.86 -0.67
CA ALA A 360 0.01 12.02 -0.16
C ALA A 360 -1.02 13.12 0.20
N LEU A 361 -1.57 13.09 1.42
CA LEU A 361 -2.64 14.01 1.84
C LEU A 361 -2.14 15.41 2.19
N SER A 362 -0.91 15.51 2.65
CA SER A 362 -0.25 16.77 2.99
C SER A 362 1.24 16.58 2.82
N LEU A 363 1.86 17.46 2.04
CA LEU A 363 3.30 17.47 1.83
C LEU A 363 3.87 18.71 2.51
N LYS A 364 4.86 18.48 3.36
CA LYS A 364 5.78 19.56 3.77
C LYS A 364 6.74 19.83 2.62
N HIS A 365 7.24 21.05 2.52
CA HIS A 365 8.33 21.33 1.61
C HIS A 365 9.48 20.35 1.86
N HIS A 366 10.00 19.73 0.80
CA HIS A 366 11.02 18.67 0.85
C HIS A 366 10.55 17.28 1.35
N ASN A 367 9.26 17.09 1.63
CA ASN A 367 8.69 15.75 1.79
C ASN A 367 8.10 15.29 0.45
N TYR A 368 8.40 14.06 0.04
CA TYR A 368 7.84 13.49 -1.17
C TYR A 368 7.71 11.97 -1.04
N VAL A 369 6.86 11.39 -1.88
CA VAL A 369 6.84 9.95 -2.09
C VAL A 369 7.17 9.66 -3.54
N ALA A 370 8.04 8.68 -3.76
CA ALA A 370 8.30 8.11 -5.07
C ALA A 370 8.13 6.59 -5.02
N VAL A 371 7.38 6.02 -5.95
CA VAL A 371 7.14 4.57 -6.02
C VAL A 371 7.33 4.03 -7.44
N THR A 372 7.74 2.77 -7.53
CA THR A 372 7.88 2.05 -8.80
C THR A 372 8.00 0.53 -8.58
N ASP A 373 8.11 -0.24 -9.66
CA ASP A 373 8.36 -1.68 -9.70
C ASP A 373 7.37 -2.54 -8.89
N PHE A 374 6.08 -2.20 -8.92
CA PHE A 374 5.06 -3.02 -8.30
C PHE A 374 4.97 -4.39 -8.99
N HIS A 375 5.13 -5.44 -8.21
CA HIS A 375 4.96 -6.82 -8.65
C HIS A 375 4.57 -7.71 -7.49
N MET A 376 3.84 -8.78 -7.81
CA MET A 376 3.51 -9.82 -6.85
C MET A 376 4.64 -10.85 -6.78
N SER A 377 4.92 -11.34 -5.58
CA SER A 377 5.88 -12.43 -5.41
C SER A 377 5.60 -13.23 -4.14
N SER A 378 6.20 -14.41 -4.09
CA SER A 378 6.05 -15.32 -2.98
C SER A 378 6.95 -15.04 -1.78
N LEU A 379 7.93 -14.15 -1.95
CA LEU A 379 8.85 -13.73 -0.90
C LEU A 379 8.82 -12.21 -0.76
N PRO A 380 8.92 -11.68 0.47
CA PRO A 380 9.07 -10.24 0.65
C PRO A 380 10.45 -9.80 0.16
N SER A 381 10.48 -8.73 -0.62
CA SER A 381 11.67 -7.95 -0.93
C SER A 381 11.62 -6.66 -0.11
N GLN A 382 12.02 -6.73 1.15
CA GLN A 382 11.87 -5.63 2.11
C GLN A 382 13.25 -5.20 2.63
N THR A 383 13.62 -3.93 2.41
CA THR A 383 14.78 -3.35 3.11
C THR A 383 14.49 -3.30 4.61
N PRO A 384 15.39 -3.81 5.48
CA PRO A 384 15.13 -3.90 6.92
C PRO A 384 14.80 -2.55 7.59
N GLY A 385 13.64 -2.51 8.24
CA GLY A 385 13.16 -1.42 9.09
C GLY A 385 12.93 -0.09 8.36
N ILE A 386 12.53 -0.12 7.09
CA ILE A 386 11.84 1.04 6.48
C ILE A 386 10.33 0.97 6.70
N LEU A 387 9.72 -0.21 6.92
CA LEU A 387 8.31 -0.33 7.26
C LEU A 387 8.13 0.08 8.73
N ILE A 388 7.39 1.16 8.97
CA ILE A 388 7.18 1.76 10.29
C ILE A 388 5.91 1.23 10.93
N ASN A 389 4.82 1.18 10.16
CA ASN A 389 3.54 0.70 10.61
C ASN A 389 2.80 0.00 9.47
N LEU A 390 2.17 -1.13 9.78
CA LEU A 390 1.24 -1.84 8.91
C LEU A 390 -0.04 -2.05 9.70
N THR A 391 -1.13 -1.45 9.25
CA THR A 391 -2.44 -1.56 9.88
C THR A 391 -3.37 -2.33 8.95
N THR A 392 -3.84 -3.49 9.42
CA THR A 392 -4.91 -4.24 8.77
C THR A 392 -6.24 -3.69 9.25
N VAL A 393 -7.08 -3.24 8.32
CA VAL A 393 -8.40 -2.71 8.59
C VAL A 393 -9.39 -3.85 8.41
N SER A 394 -9.94 -4.35 9.52
CA SER A 394 -11.02 -5.35 9.47
C SER A 394 -12.24 -4.70 8.83
N SER A 395 -12.64 -5.21 7.68
CA SER A 395 -13.81 -4.76 6.91
C SER A 395 -15.13 -5.11 7.58
#